data_AF-A0A536AFJ4-F1
#
_entry.id   AF-A0A536AFJ4-F1
#
_cell.length_a   1.000
_cell.length_b   1.000
_cell.length_c   1.000
_cell.angle_alpha   90.00
_cell.angle_beta   90.00
_cell.angle_gamma   90.00
#
_symmetry.space_group_name_H-M   'P 1'
#
loop_
_entity.id
_entity.type
_entity.pdbx_description
1 polymer ?
#
loop_
_entity_poly.entity_id
_entity_poly.type
_entity_poly.pdbx_seq_one_letter_code
_entity_poly.pdbx_strand_id
1 'polypeptide(L)'
;MNEFFESLGKRWRKAAERRGAKIEQPELDEKVAAEILELARVAAHTKERRFAPLATYMAGIAAERLRLSKGADADDIASLIREVREELEREAPSPP
;
A
#
# COMPACT_ATOMS: atom_id res chain seq x y z
N MET A 1 -8.25 -0.91 13.04
CA MET A 1 -8.75 -0.78 11.64
C MET A 1 -10.26 -1.09 11.56
N ASN A 2 -10.98 -0.54 10.58
CA ASN A 2 -12.45 -0.67 10.42
C ASN A 2 -12.89 -2.09 10.02
N GLU A 3 -14.05 -2.56 10.53
CA GLU A 3 -14.74 -3.82 10.22
C GLU A 3 -14.81 -4.14 8.71
N PHE A 4 -14.95 -3.11 7.87
CA PHE A 4 -14.95 -3.28 6.42
C PHE A 4 -13.69 -4.00 5.91
N PHE A 5 -12.50 -3.58 6.37
CA PHE A 5 -11.23 -4.15 5.90
C PHE A 5 -11.00 -5.56 6.45
N GLU A 6 -11.43 -5.84 7.68
CA GLU A 6 -11.40 -7.21 8.22
C GLU A 6 -12.29 -8.16 7.41
N SER A 7 -13.51 -7.71 7.07
CA SER A 7 -14.42 -8.45 6.21
C SER A 7 -13.83 -8.68 4.82
N LEU A 8 -13.18 -7.65 4.26
CA LEU A 8 -12.51 -7.73 2.97
C LEU A 8 -11.34 -8.74 3.00
N GLY A 9 -10.49 -8.71 4.02
CA GLY A 9 -9.41 -9.67 4.21
C GLY A 9 -9.92 -11.12 4.24
N LYS A 10 -11.00 -11.37 4.99
CA LYS A 10 -11.67 -12.69 5.02
C LYS A 10 -12.17 -13.11 3.63
N ARG A 11 -12.70 -12.19 2.83
CA ARG A 11 -13.16 -12.48 1.45
C ARG A 11 -12.00 -12.87 0.55
N TRP A 12 -10.85 -12.19 0.65
CA TRP A 12 -9.65 -12.53 -0.11
C TRP A 12 -9.14 -13.92 0.23
N ARG A 13 -8.97 -14.24 1.52
CA ARG A 13 -8.55 -15.57 1.96
C ARG A 13 -9.46 -16.67 1.42
N LYS A 14 -10.78 -16.52 1.63
CA LYS A 14 -11.77 -17.49 1.12
C LYS A 14 -11.74 -17.62 -0.41
N ALA A 15 -11.49 -16.52 -1.13
CA ALA A 15 -11.38 -16.55 -2.57
C ALA A 15 -10.12 -17.28 -3.06
N ALA A 16 -9.00 -17.14 -2.35
CA ALA A 16 -7.77 -17.89 -2.62
C ALA A 16 -7.95 -19.39 -2.32
N GLU A 17 -8.61 -19.73 -1.20
CA GLU A 17 -8.89 -21.12 -0.81
C GLU A 17 -9.70 -21.86 -1.88
N ARG A 18 -10.72 -21.20 -2.45
CA ARG A 18 -11.50 -21.77 -3.59
C ARG A 18 -10.66 -22.06 -4.83
N ARG A 19 -9.46 -21.50 -4.92
CA ARG A 19 -8.49 -21.70 -6.02
C ARG A 19 -7.34 -22.63 -5.62
N GLY A 20 -7.44 -23.31 -4.48
CA GLY A 20 -6.41 -24.23 -3.99
C GLY A 20 -5.21 -23.55 -3.33
N ALA A 21 -5.26 -22.22 -3.10
CA ALA A 21 -4.19 -21.48 -2.46
C ALA A 21 -4.58 -21.14 -1.01
N LYS A 22 -3.71 -21.47 -0.04
CA LYS A 22 -3.84 -21.02 1.34
C LYS A 22 -2.97 -19.78 1.53
N ILE A 23 -3.61 -18.63 1.70
CA ILE A 23 -2.93 -17.38 2.03
C ILE A 23 -3.33 -16.95 3.44
N GLU A 24 -2.45 -16.20 4.09
CA GLU A 24 -2.81 -15.49 5.31
C GLU A 24 -3.88 -14.44 5.00
N GLN A 25 -4.69 -14.10 6.01
CA GLN A 25 -5.68 -13.05 5.85
C GLN A 25 -4.94 -11.72 5.61
N PRO A 26 -5.21 -11.00 4.51
CA PRO A 26 -4.62 -9.68 4.33
C PRO A 26 -5.09 -8.76 5.44
N GLU A 27 -4.13 -8.14 6.11
CA GLU A 27 -4.33 -7.13 7.13
C GLU A 27 -3.57 -5.88 6.72
N LEU A 28 -4.16 -4.72 7.01
CA LEU A 28 -3.54 -3.44 6.73
C LEU A 28 -3.34 -2.74 8.07
N ASP A 29 -2.11 -2.34 8.34
CA ASP A 29 -1.79 -1.56 9.53
C ASP A 29 -2.22 -0.10 9.33
N GLU A 30 -2.61 0.59 10.41
CA GLU A 30 -3.11 1.96 10.34
C GLU A 30 -2.04 2.97 9.88
N LYS A 31 -0.77 2.77 10.25
CA LYS A 31 0.34 3.62 9.81
C LYS A 31 0.62 3.42 8.32
N VAL A 32 0.61 2.17 7.88
CA VAL A 32 0.78 1.81 6.46
C VAL A 32 -0.38 2.36 5.62
N ALA A 33 -1.62 2.27 6.13
CA ALA A 33 -2.78 2.83 5.47
C ALA A 33 -2.66 4.35 5.26
N ALA A 34 -2.21 5.08 6.29
CA ALA A 34 -2.02 6.53 6.20
C ALA A 34 -1.04 6.91 5.09
N GLU A 35 0.12 6.25 5.01
CA GLU A 35 1.12 6.54 3.96
C GLU A 35 0.65 6.11 2.57
N ILE A 36 -0.14 5.03 2.44
CA ILE A 36 -0.76 4.64 1.16
C ILE A 36 -1.74 5.72 0.66
N LEU A 37 -2.53 6.31 1.55
CA LEU A 37 -3.47 7.37 1.21
C LEU A 37 -2.73 8.65 0.77
N GLU A 38 -1.66 9.01 1.47
CA GLU A 38 -0.82 10.15 1.08
C GLU A 38 -0.07 9.90 -0.22
N LEU A 39 0.42 8.67 -0.46
CA LEU A 39 1.00 8.28 -1.75
C LEU A 39 -0.03 8.41 -2.88
N ALA A 40 -1.27 7.96 -2.66
CA ALA A 40 -2.34 8.11 -3.64
C ALA A 40 -2.62 9.59 -3.95
N ARG A 41 -2.63 10.44 -2.92
CA ARG A 41 -2.76 11.89 -3.07
C ARG A 41 -1.64 12.43 -3.93
N VAL A 42 -0.37 12.17 -3.60
CA VAL A 42 0.78 12.67 -4.37
C VAL A 42 0.71 12.17 -5.82
N ALA A 43 0.58 10.86 -6.04
CA ALA A 43 0.52 10.28 -7.38
C ALA A 43 -0.62 10.85 -8.24
N ALA A 44 -1.76 11.19 -7.62
CA ALA A 44 -2.89 11.79 -8.32
C ALA A 44 -2.62 13.22 -8.81
N HIS A 45 -1.72 13.96 -8.15
CA HIS A 45 -1.44 15.37 -8.40
C HIS A 45 -0.11 15.61 -9.15
N THR A 46 0.84 14.69 -9.11
CA THR A 46 2.18 14.90 -9.71
C THR A 46 2.32 14.39 -11.14
N LYS A 47 1.60 13.32 -11.51
CA LYS A 47 1.65 12.71 -12.84
C LYS A 47 0.26 12.71 -13.49
N GLU A 48 -0.39 11.55 -13.55
CA GLU A 48 -1.77 11.40 -14.01
C GLU A 48 -2.67 10.90 -12.87
N ARG A 49 -3.85 11.50 -12.69
CA ARG A 49 -4.82 11.09 -11.66
C ARG A 49 -5.15 9.59 -11.70
N ARG A 50 -5.12 8.99 -12.90
CA ARG A 50 -5.39 7.55 -13.12
C ARG A 50 -4.30 6.63 -12.58
N PHE A 51 -3.12 7.15 -12.25
CA PHE A 51 -2.01 6.34 -11.74
C PHE A 51 -2.08 6.10 -10.24
N ALA A 52 -2.87 6.87 -9.48
CA ALA A 52 -2.96 6.70 -8.03
C ALA A 52 -3.32 5.25 -7.60
N PRO A 53 -4.31 4.55 -8.21
CA PRO A 53 -4.58 3.15 -7.86
C PRO A 53 -3.43 2.18 -8.20
N LEU A 54 -2.66 2.48 -9.25
CA LEU A 54 -1.51 1.64 -9.64
C LEU A 54 -0.32 1.87 -8.71
N ALA A 55 -0.09 3.11 -8.29
CA ALA A 55 0.93 3.46 -7.32
C ALA A 55 0.67 2.79 -5.97
N THR A 56 -0.57 2.80 -5.48
CA THR A 56 -0.92 2.12 -4.22
C THR A 56 -0.88 0.59 -4.33
N TYR A 57 -1.24 0.02 -5.48
CA TYR A 57 -1.04 -1.41 -5.74
C TYR A 57 0.45 -1.79 -5.71
N MET A 58 1.31 -0.99 -6.33
CA MET A 58 2.77 -1.20 -6.28
C MET A 58 3.32 -1.06 -4.86
N ALA A 59 2.83 -0.11 -4.07
CA ALA A 59 3.22 0.04 -2.66
C ALA A 59 2.91 -1.23 -1.86
N GLY A 60 1.74 -1.84 -2.07
CA GLY A 60 1.39 -3.13 -1.46
C GLY A 60 2.34 -4.26 -1.86
N ILE A 61 2.73 -4.34 -3.14
CA ILE A 61 3.73 -5.31 -3.61
C ILE A 61 5.10 -5.07 -2.94
N ALA A 62 5.53 -3.81 -2.85
CA ALA A 62 6.80 -3.46 -2.24
C ALA A 62 6.83 -3.80 -0.75
N ALA A 63 5.74 -3.53 -0.03
CA ALA A 63 5.56 -3.89 1.37
C ALA A 63 5.71 -5.40 1.60
N GLU A 64 5.02 -6.23 0.82
CA GLU A 64 5.12 -7.69 0.94
C GLU A 64 6.53 -8.20 0.60
N ARG A 65 7.18 -7.62 -0.40
CA ARG A 65 8.58 -7.97 -0.73
C ARG A 65 9.54 -7.61 0.41
N LEU A 66 9.33 -6.47 1.08
CA LEU A 66 10.14 -6.06 2.23
C LEU A 66 9.89 -6.98 3.44
N ARG A 67 8.64 -7.37 3.70
CA ARG A 67 8.29 -8.36 4.73
C ARG A 67 9.03 -9.67 4.49
N LEU A 68 8.97 -10.20 3.26
CA LEU A 68 9.62 -11.46 2.91
C LEU A 68 11.14 -11.40 2.94
N SER A 69 11.75 -10.24 2.71
CA SER A 69 13.21 -10.12 2.66
C SER A 69 13.86 -10.03 4.04
N LYS A 70 13.25 -9.32 5.00
CA LYS A 70 13.86 -9.05 6.31
C LYS A 70 12.90 -9.16 7.51
N GLY A 71 11.68 -9.64 7.32
CA GLY A 71 10.67 -9.68 8.40
C GLY A 71 10.22 -8.29 8.83
N ALA A 72 10.15 -7.34 7.89
CA ALA A 72 9.81 -5.94 8.16
C ALA A 72 8.45 -5.79 8.86
N ASP A 73 8.40 -4.92 9.86
CA ASP A 73 7.17 -4.58 10.56
C ASP A 73 6.41 -3.42 9.88
N ALA A 74 5.35 -2.94 10.53
CA ALA A 74 4.55 -1.85 10.00
C ALA A 74 5.32 -0.52 9.92
N ASP A 75 6.25 -0.27 10.84
CA ASP A 75 7.03 0.97 10.88
C ASP A 75 8.09 1.01 9.76
N ASP A 76 8.75 -0.12 9.50
CA ASP A 76 9.62 -0.31 8.34
C ASP A 76 8.88 -0.04 7.02
N ILE A 77 7.67 -0.59 6.87
CA ILE A 77 6.87 -0.45 5.65
C ILE A 77 6.35 0.97 5.46
N ALA A 78 5.83 1.58 6.53
CA ALA A 78 5.38 2.96 6.48
C ALA A 78 6.55 3.90 6.10
N SER A 79 7.73 3.67 6.67
CA SER A 79 8.93 4.43 6.34
C SER A 79 9.34 4.28 4.87
N LEU A 80 9.30 3.06 4.32
CA LEU A 80 9.57 2.82 2.91
C LEU A 80 8.60 3.57 1.99
N ILE A 81 7.29 3.50 2.27
CA ILE A 81 6.26 4.16 1.45
C ILE A 81 6.43 5.67 1.53
N ARG A 82 6.72 6.19 2.73
CA ARG A 82 6.98 7.61 2.95
C ARG A 82 8.18 8.12 2.16
N GLU A 83 9.29 7.40 2.17
CA GLU A 83 10.51 7.77 1.43
C GLU A 83 10.20 7.95 -0.05
N VAL A 84 9.58 6.96 -0.69
CA VAL A 84 9.20 7.03 -2.11
C VAL A 84 8.17 8.12 -2.38
N ARG A 85 7.19 8.31 -1.48
CA ARG A 85 6.21 9.39 -1.58
C ARG A 85 6.89 10.76 -1.61
N GLU A 86 7.82 11.01 -0.69
CA GLU A 86 8.53 12.29 -0.60
C GLU A 86 9.42 12.53 -1.82
N GLU A 87 10.04 11.50 -2.40
CA GLU A 87 10.75 11.61 -3.68
C GLU A 87 9.82 12.06 -4.81
N LEU A 88 8.66 11.39 -4.95
CA LEU A 88 7.66 11.74 -5.96
C LEU A 88 7.10 13.16 -5.78
N GLU A 89 6.94 13.60 -4.53
CA GLU A 89 6.46 14.94 -4.19
C GLU A 89 7.50 16.01 -4.58
N ARG A 90 8.80 15.73 -4.43
CA ARG A 90 9.88 16.64 -4.87
C ARG A 90 10.02 16.72 -6.39
N GLU A 91 9.68 15.65 -7.11
CA GLU A 91 9.64 15.66 -8.58
C GLU A 91 8.44 16.45 -9.16
N ALA A 92 7.44 16.76 -8.34
CA ALA A 92 6.30 17.53 -8.78
C ALA A 92 6.74 18.93 -9.22
N PRO A 93 6.22 19.48 -10.33
CA PRO A 93 6.48 20.88 -10.65
C PRO A 93 6.00 21.74 -9.48
N SER A 94 6.89 22.60 -8.95
CA SER A 94 6.52 23.56 -7.92
C SER A 94 5.40 24.45 -8.46
N PRO A 95 4.33 24.72 -7.68
CA PRO A 95 3.37 25.74 -8.07
C PRO A 95 4.09 27.10 -8.23
N PRO A 96 3.69 27.94 -9.20
CA PRO A 96 4.29 29.24 -9.44
C PRO A 96 4.13 30.19 -8.24
#